data_AF-A0A640UXG3-F1
#
_entry.id   AF-A0A640UXG3-F1
#
_cell.length_a   1.000
_cell.length_b   1.000
_cell.length_c   1.000
_cell.angle_alpha   90.00
_cell.angle_beta   90.00
_cell.angle_gamma   90.00
#
_symmetry.space_group_name_H-M   'P 1'
#
loop_
_entity.id
_entity.type
_entity.pdbx_description
1 polymer ?
#
loop_
_entity_poly.entity_id
_entity_poly.type
_entity_poly.pdbx_seq_one_letter_code
_entity_poly.pdbx_strand_id
1 'polypeptide(L)'
;MRRLILAPALVAVAALALAGCAQDFGHGPAGRVTDKTKDGKKFYLVVDPAKKGKEGKDGKGTKFRVSKYDYHDCYRGSQYPKCVED
;
A
#
# COMPACT_ATOMS: atom_id res chain seq x y z
N MET A 1 -26.85 45.50 6.47
CA MET A 1 -25.59 44.85 6.06
C MET A 1 -25.51 43.47 6.69
N ARG A 2 -25.96 42.40 6.01
CA ARG A 2 -26.09 41.08 6.66
C ARG A 2 -26.13 39.90 5.68
N ARG A 3 -25.27 39.86 4.65
CA ARG A 3 -25.28 38.74 3.67
C ARG A 3 -23.93 38.45 3.01
N LEU A 4 -22.83 38.27 3.75
CA LEU A 4 -21.55 37.87 3.13
C LEU A 4 -20.66 37.01 4.05
N ILE A 5 -21.21 35.99 4.71
CA ILE A 5 -20.39 35.04 5.53
C ILE A 5 -20.54 33.58 5.06
N LEU A 6 -21.38 33.29 4.06
CA LEU A 6 -21.66 31.90 3.63
C LEU A 6 -20.68 31.32 2.60
N ALA A 7 -19.83 32.14 1.98
CA ALA A 7 -18.93 31.71 0.92
C ALA A 7 -17.71 30.86 1.37
N PRO A 8 -17.05 31.10 2.53
CA PRO A 8 -15.82 30.38 2.89
C PRO A 8 -16.08 28.93 3.34
N ALA A 9 -17.28 28.65 3.88
CA ALA A 9 -17.61 27.34 4.44
C ALA A 9 -17.76 26.25 3.36
N LEU A 10 -18.20 26.61 2.15
CA LEU A 10 -18.41 25.66 1.04
C LEU A 10 -17.10 25.12 0.44
N VAL A 11 -16.04 25.93 0.45
CA VAL A 11 -14.73 25.53 -0.12
C VAL A 11 -14.03 24.50 0.77
N ALA A 12 -14.17 24.62 2.10
CA ALA A 12 -13.56 23.68 3.05
C ALA A 12 -14.14 22.26 2.93
N VAL A 13 -15.44 22.13 2.63
CA VAL A 13 -16.09 20.81 2.47
C VAL A 13 -15.63 20.10 1.19
N ALA A 14 -15.38 20.85 0.11
CA ALA A 14 -14.90 20.27 -1.15
C ALA A 14 -13.47 19.70 -1.04
N ALA A 15 -12.60 20.32 -0.24
CA ALA A 15 -11.22 19.84 -0.04
C ALA A 15 -11.16 18.52 0.77
N LEU A 16 -12.02 18.37 1.77
CA LEU A 16 -12.14 17.12 2.57
C LEU A 16 -12.68 15.94 1.76
N ALA A 17 -13.55 16.20 0.76
CA ALA A 17 -14.07 15.17 -0.12
C ALA A 17 -12.98 14.54 -1.03
N LEU A 18 -11.98 15.33 -1.44
CA LEU A 18 -10.91 14.87 -2.33
C LEU A 18 -9.84 14.05 -1.59
N ALA A 19 -9.59 14.32 -0.30
CA ALA A 19 -8.64 13.55 0.51
C ALA A 19 -9.12 12.12 0.80
N GLY A 20 -10.40 11.80 0.58
CA GLY A 20 -10.97 10.47 0.78
C GLY A 20 -10.86 9.53 -0.43
N CYS A 21 -10.44 9.99 -1.60
CA CYS A 21 -10.55 9.23 -2.84
C CYS A 21 -9.30 8.42 -3.23
N ALA A 22 -8.13 8.67 -2.63
CA ALA A 22 -6.93 7.89 -2.87
C ALA A 22 -6.54 7.15 -1.60
N GLN A 23 -6.86 5.85 -1.52
CA GLN A 23 -6.24 4.99 -0.52
C GLN A 23 -4.76 4.87 -0.87
N ASP A 24 -3.92 5.66 -0.21
CA ASP A 24 -2.47 5.53 -0.31
C ASP A 24 -2.03 4.24 0.38
N PHE A 25 -1.67 3.24 -0.42
CA PHE A 25 -1.02 2.04 0.05
C PHE A 25 0.47 2.32 -0.07
N GLY A 26 1.08 2.83 1.00
CA GLY A 26 2.50 3.17 1.00
C GLY A 26 3.35 2.04 0.42
N HIS A 27 4.49 2.38 -0.17
CA HIS A 27 5.25 1.47 -1.03
C HIS A 27 5.80 0.21 -0.35
N GLY A 28 5.67 -0.01 0.96
CA GLY A 28 6.20 -1.19 1.66
C GLY A 28 7.74 -1.28 1.68
N PRO A 29 8.34 -2.20 2.46
CA PRO A 29 9.79 -2.39 2.46
C PRO A 29 10.25 -3.09 1.17
N ALA A 30 11.40 -2.69 0.63
CA ALA A 30 12.04 -3.41 -0.47
C ALA A 30 12.52 -4.80 -0.02
N GLY A 31 12.43 -5.80 -0.89
CA GLY A 31 12.83 -7.18 -0.57
C GLY A 31 12.25 -8.20 -1.53
N ARG A 32 12.15 -9.45 -1.08
CA ARG A 32 11.45 -10.51 -1.83
C ARG A 32 10.09 -10.81 -1.21
N VAL A 33 9.08 -10.94 -2.07
CA VAL A 33 7.75 -11.39 -1.64
C VAL A 33 7.84 -12.85 -1.21
N THR A 34 7.52 -13.15 0.04
CA THR A 34 7.55 -14.51 0.58
C THR A 34 6.17 -15.13 0.70
N ASP A 35 5.13 -14.30 0.84
CA ASP A 35 3.75 -14.76 0.94
C ASP A 35 2.74 -13.66 0.54
N LYS A 36 1.50 -14.07 0.27
CA LYS A 36 0.39 -13.22 -0.16
C LYS A 36 -0.87 -13.64 0.57
N THR A 37 -1.53 -12.70 1.25
CA THR A 37 -2.77 -12.99 1.98
C THR A 37 -3.87 -12.01 1.62
N LYS A 38 -5.12 -12.49 1.64
CA LYS A 38 -6.31 -11.69 1.39
C LYS A 38 -7.24 -11.80 2.59
N ASP A 39 -7.73 -10.66 3.07
CA ASP A 39 -8.71 -10.59 4.15
C ASP A 39 -9.91 -9.76 3.68
N GLY A 40 -10.99 -10.44 3.31
CA GLY A 40 -12.16 -9.85 2.67
C GLY A 40 -11.79 -9.11 1.38
N LYS A 41 -11.92 -7.78 1.38
CA LYS A 41 -11.57 -6.88 0.25
C LYS A 41 -10.15 -6.29 0.34
N LYS A 42 -9.38 -6.66 1.36
CA LYS A 42 -8.03 -6.14 1.60
C LYS A 42 -6.97 -7.13 1.11
N PHE A 43 -5.92 -6.60 0.50
CA PHE A 43 -4.83 -7.37 -0.06
C PHE A 43 -3.53 -7.07 0.69
N TYR A 44 -2.73 -8.10 0.93
CA TYR A 44 -1.48 -7.99 1.68
C TYR A 44 -0.37 -8.81 1.02
N LEU A 45 0.82 -8.22 1.01
CA LEU A 45 2.06 -8.92 0.72
C LEU A 45 2.85 -9.10 2.01
N VAL A 46 3.60 -10.19 2.09
CA VAL A 46 4.64 -10.40 3.09
C VAL A 46 5.96 -10.29 2.34
N VAL A 47 6.77 -9.31 2.68
CA VAL A 47 8.09 -9.10 2.06
C VAL A 47 9.17 -9.36 3.11
N ASP A 48 10.06 -10.28 2.79
CA ASP A 48 11.30 -10.44 3.53
C ASP A 48 12.33 -9.44 2.98
N PRO A 49 12.82 -8.49 3.77
CA PRO A 49 13.90 -7.60 3.38
C PRO A 49 15.21 -8.40 3.29
N ALA A 50 15.34 -9.21 2.24
CA ALA A 50 16.48 -10.09 2.06
C ALA A 50 17.74 -9.26 1.77
N LYS A 51 18.72 -9.34 2.66
CA LYS A 51 20.14 -9.26 2.27
C LYS A 51 20.38 -10.45 1.32
N LYS A 52 20.74 -10.17 0.07
CA LYS A 52 20.96 -11.15 -1.01
C LYS A 52 21.47 -12.51 -0.50
N GLY A 53 20.69 -13.57 -0.72
CA GLY A 53 21.21 -14.95 -0.69
C GLY A 53 21.19 -15.71 0.64
N LYS A 54 20.55 -15.21 1.70
CA LYS A 54 20.20 -16.05 2.85
C LYS A 54 18.73 -15.86 3.16
N GLU A 55 17.92 -16.90 2.93
CA GLU A 55 16.62 -17.00 3.61
C GLU A 55 16.89 -16.73 5.09
N GLY A 56 16.41 -15.58 5.58
CA GLY A 56 16.65 -15.15 6.94
C GLY A 56 16.08 -16.22 7.86
N LYS A 57 16.95 -16.87 8.63
CA LYS A 57 16.58 -17.90 9.62
C LYS A 57 15.66 -17.38 10.73
N ASP A 58 15.28 -16.11 10.68
CA ASP A 58 14.33 -15.46 11.59
C ASP A 58 12.93 -15.27 10.98
N GLY A 59 12.71 -15.67 9.72
CA GLY A 59 11.39 -16.05 9.17
C GLY A 59 10.23 -15.06 9.27
N LYS A 60 10.48 -13.77 9.54
CA LYS A 60 9.42 -12.77 9.74
C LYS A 60 9.47 -11.69 8.66
N GLY A 61 8.96 -12.01 7.48
CA GLY A 61 8.66 -10.98 6.48
C GLY A 61 7.65 -9.97 7.02
N THR A 62 7.74 -8.73 6.55
CA THR A 62 6.81 -7.66 6.94
C THR A 62 5.53 -7.77 6.14
N LYS A 63 4.40 -7.91 6.83
CA LYS A 63 3.05 -7.87 6.22
C LYS A 63 2.57 -6.43 6.10
N PHE A 64 2.22 -5.99 4.90
CA PHE A 64 1.66 -4.66 4.67
C PHE A 64 0.55 -4.73 3.62
N ARG A 65 -0.34 -3.74 3.67
CA ARG A 65 -1.50 -3.65 2.78
C ARG A 65 -1.06 -3.07 1.44
N VAL A 66 -1.53 -3.67 0.36
CA VAL A 66 -1.25 -3.23 -1.01
C VAL A 66 -2.52 -3.00 -1.80
N SER A 67 -2.39 -2.39 -2.97
CA SER A 67 -3.48 -2.30 -3.92
C SER A 67 -3.84 -3.69 -4.47
N LYS A 68 -5.01 -3.79 -5.11
CA LYS A 68 -5.39 -5.01 -5.84
C LYS A 68 -4.38 -5.32 -6.96
N TYR A 69 -3.85 -4.29 -7.63
CA TYR A 69 -2.93 -4.45 -8.76
C TYR A 69 -1.60 -5.03 -8.30
N ASP A 70 -0.95 -4.42 -7.31
CA ASP A 70 0.30 -4.97 -6.75
C ASP A 70 0.09 -6.39 -6.22
N TYR A 71 -1.06 -6.65 -5.58
CA TYR A 71 -1.36 -8.01 -5.14
C TYR A 71 -1.45 -9.01 -6.30
N HIS A 72 -1.90 -8.63 -7.49
CA HIS A 72 -1.95 -9.54 -8.63
C HIS A 72 -0.63 -9.60 -9.40
N ASP A 73 0.10 -8.50 -9.49
CA ASP A 73 1.34 -8.37 -10.26
C ASP A 73 2.55 -8.97 -9.52
N CYS A 74 2.56 -8.92 -8.19
CA CYS A 74 3.67 -9.44 -7.38
C CYS A 74 3.46 -10.91 -7.01
N TYR A 75 4.36 -11.79 -7.42
CA TYR A 75 4.31 -13.23 -7.09
C TYR A 75 5.29 -13.56 -5.96
N ARG A 76 5.11 -14.74 -5.34
CA ARG A 76 6.07 -15.25 -4.36
C ARG A 76 7.41 -15.45 -5.07
N GLY A 77 8.46 -14.84 -4.53
CA GLY A 77 9.81 -14.81 -5.11
C GLY A 77 10.14 -13.51 -5.85
N SER A 78 9.13 -12.71 -6.26
CA SER A 78 9.35 -11.44 -6.97
C SER A 78 10.12 -10.43 -6.10
N GLN A 79 10.95 -9.62 -6.73
CA GLN A 79 11.60 -8.47 -6.10
C GLN A 79 10.62 -7.31 -6.01
N TYR A 80 10.29 -6.91 -4.79
CA TYR A 80 9.39 -5.81 -4.46
C TYR A 80 10.21 -4.52 -4.22
N PRO A 81 9.75 -3.31 -4.63
CA PRO A 81 8.40 -2.94 -5.06
C PRO A 81 8.09 -3.05 -6.55
N LYS A 82 9.09 -3.33 -7.40
CA LYS A 82 8.86 -3.39 -8.86
C LYS A 82 8.19 -4.68 -9.34
N CYS A 83 8.11 -5.67 -8.48
CA CYS A 83 7.49 -6.97 -8.72
C CYS A 83 8.01 -7.68 -9.97
N VAL A 84 9.33 -7.59 -10.14
CA VAL A 84 10.04 -8.32 -11.20
C VAL A 84 10.36 -9.73 -10.70
N GLU A 85 10.24 -10.71 -11.58
CA GLU A 85 10.79 -12.04 -11.36
C GLU A 85 12.33 -11.96 -11.39
N ASP A 86 12.98 -12.92 -10.74
CA ASP A 86 14.44 -13.03 -10.72
C ASP A 86 14.95 -13.85 -11.91
#